data_AF-A0A250V756-F1
#
_entry.id   AF-A0A250V756-F1
#
_cell.length_a   1.000
_cell.length_b   1.000
_cell.length_c   1.000
_cell.angle_alpha   90.00
_cell.angle_beta   90.00
_cell.angle_gamma   90.00
#
_symmetry.space_group_name_H-M   'P 1'
#
loop_
_entity.id
_entity.type
_entity.pdbx_description
1 polymer ?
#
loop_
_entity_poly.entity_id
_entity_poly.type
_entity_poly.pdbx_seq_one_letter_code
_entity_poly.pdbx_strand_id
1 'polypeptide(L)'
;MADNVASLFRGTAAHSPSMAALARESDGVGPIDFCIPCNPYFPTPGMFDELAGRLREIITYYPSSADTITAELCALLQLPPSCVAMGNGSTELITWIDHLLVRESLAIPVPTFGRWTDQPMETGKRVDMFPLMESNGFALDPAQYIEFIRARGTRAAVICNPNNPDGGFLSRRAVVNFMDQLQDLDLIVIDESFLEFADAESDPSVVEEAVLRPNVIVLRSLGKNFGLHGIRFGYLVANPALAGKIRSMLPKWNLNSFAETVVFMLKEHGQEYMESLHLVRRDRLDMARQLSALPGLTVYPSQGNFLFVRLPVGAEGTVVRDRLLSEHRILVRECGNKIGSSSRFLRLVVRPETDVRRLVSGMEQVLYGSRRGAAVPELGTGTSYSSGTAAVDRLISETNGVGMPLAAQAAAMPSLPPAQTWPGPAPAQAPTGMPGLVPAPAPAAAMMPPQQQPRMPAPAPPQQQPMPMPAVAQMPGVAQMPGVAQMQPGPQMQPAAQMMPQAPPMSAVAQMAQMAQTAQAQAQRQQAPIPAVVQAPSPAAQAQARSMQPPPQAPAMPAMAPAPAAGLGQTGMPGLRNRGLTAAQVRGRTEPEPAPAPQPTGWPAAGAMYNQVG
;
A
#
# COMPACT_ATOMS: atom_id res chain seq x y z
N MET A 1 1.23 21.38 -25.88
CA MET A 1 0.74 20.26 -25.03
C MET A 1 1.71 19.95 -23.89
N ALA A 2 3.00 19.67 -24.15
CA ALA A 2 3.98 19.34 -23.10
C ALA A 2 3.97 20.30 -21.89
N ASP A 3 3.97 21.62 -22.13
CA ASP A 3 3.96 22.64 -21.06
C ASP A 3 2.73 22.57 -20.14
N ASN A 4 1.59 22.08 -20.64
CA ASN A 4 0.34 21.99 -19.87
C ASN A 4 0.28 20.75 -18.98
N VAL A 5 0.94 19.65 -19.37
CA VAL A 5 1.00 18.44 -18.55
C VAL A 5 2.05 18.61 -17.44
N ALA A 6 3.20 19.22 -17.74
CA ALA A 6 4.22 19.53 -16.74
C ALA A 6 3.76 20.60 -15.73
N SER A 7 2.85 21.51 -16.11
CA SER A 7 2.29 22.52 -15.19
C SER A 7 1.43 21.90 -14.08
N LEU A 8 0.81 20.74 -14.30
CA LEU A 8 0.01 20.03 -13.27
C LEU A 8 0.84 19.71 -12.03
N PHE A 9 2.12 19.37 -12.17
CA PHE A 9 3.04 19.12 -11.05
C PHE A 9 3.42 20.38 -10.26
N ARG A 10 3.18 21.57 -10.82
CA ARG A 10 3.39 22.86 -10.14
C ARG A 10 2.13 23.34 -9.41
N GLY A 11 0.95 22.86 -9.80
CA GLY A 11 -0.35 23.32 -9.30
C GLY A 11 -1.01 22.45 -8.23
N THR A 12 -0.55 21.21 -8.00
CA THR A 12 -1.16 20.30 -7.01
C THR A 12 -0.31 20.11 -5.77
N ALA A 13 -0.92 20.25 -4.58
CA ALA A 13 -0.35 19.83 -3.30
C ALA A 13 -0.19 18.30 -3.17
N ALA A 14 -0.84 17.52 -4.06
CA ALA A 14 -0.64 16.09 -4.16
C ALA A 14 0.72 15.76 -4.79
N HIS A 15 1.44 14.78 -4.24
CA HIS A 15 2.78 14.38 -4.70
C HIS A 15 2.86 13.90 -6.17
N SER A 16 1.71 13.68 -6.83
CA SER A 16 1.61 13.43 -8.28
C SER A 16 0.20 13.83 -8.75
N PRO A 17 0.04 14.40 -9.96
CA PRO A 17 -1.26 14.65 -10.55
C PRO A 17 -1.99 13.32 -10.81
N SER A 18 -3.31 13.32 -10.72
CA SER A 18 -4.09 12.10 -10.91
C SER A 18 -4.08 11.65 -12.37
N MET A 19 -4.15 10.33 -12.60
CA MET A 19 -4.27 9.77 -13.95
C MET A 19 -5.50 10.32 -14.71
N ALA A 20 -6.58 10.63 -14.00
CA ALA A 20 -7.76 11.29 -14.57
C ALA A 20 -7.53 12.76 -14.95
N ALA A 21 -6.57 13.48 -14.33
CA ALA A 21 -6.12 14.78 -14.82
C ALA A 21 -5.24 14.63 -16.06
N LEU A 22 -4.26 13.72 -16.01
CA LEU A 22 -3.34 13.46 -17.12
C LEU A 22 -4.07 12.98 -18.39
N ALA A 23 -5.07 12.11 -18.26
CA ALA A 23 -5.86 11.64 -19.40
C ALA A 23 -6.75 12.73 -20.04
N ARG A 24 -7.27 13.67 -19.25
CA ARG A 24 -8.02 14.83 -19.76
C ARG A 24 -7.16 15.76 -20.61
N GLU A 25 -5.87 15.88 -20.29
CA GLU A 25 -4.88 16.65 -21.06
C GLU A 25 -4.29 15.88 -22.26
N SER A 26 -4.66 14.61 -22.47
CA SER A 26 -3.95 13.67 -23.35
C SER A 26 -4.86 12.90 -24.32
N ASP A 27 -5.94 13.52 -24.79
CA ASP A 27 -6.96 12.95 -25.70
C ASP A 27 -7.59 11.63 -25.20
N GLY A 28 -7.77 11.50 -23.89
CA GLY A 28 -8.44 10.36 -23.26
C GLY A 28 -7.55 9.14 -23.00
N VAL A 29 -6.34 9.07 -23.58
CA VAL A 29 -5.38 7.97 -23.33
C VAL A 29 -4.38 8.41 -22.26
N GLY A 30 -4.37 7.75 -21.10
CA GLY A 30 -3.38 8.04 -20.05
C GLY A 30 -1.93 7.68 -20.45
N PRO A 31 -0.90 8.21 -19.76
CA PRO A 31 0.46 7.70 -19.85
C PRO A 31 0.58 6.28 -19.26
N ILE A 32 1.69 5.58 -19.49
CA ILE A 32 2.03 4.41 -18.68
C ILE A 32 2.43 4.88 -17.29
N ASP A 33 1.76 4.36 -16.26
CA ASP A 33 1.99 4.72 -14.86
C ASP A 33 3.05 3.83 -14.21
N PHE A 34 4.26 4.38 -14.03
CA PHE A 34 5.34 3.85 -13.20
C PHE A 34 5.41 4.57 -11.83
N CYS A 35 4.36 5.30 -11.46
CA CYS A 35 4.33 6.22 -10.34
C CYS A 35 3.53 5.65 -9.16
N ILE A 36 2.32 5.10 -9.38
CA ILE A 36 1.45 4.54 -8.32
C ILE A 36 1.71 3.02 -8.15
N PRO A 37 2.20 2.53 -6.99
CA PRO A 37 2.53 1.12 -6.82
C PRO A 37 1.30 0.23 -6.75
N CYS A 38 0.96 -0.43 -7.86
CA CYS A 38 -0.13 -1.40 -7.94
C CYS A 38 0.38 -2.80 -8.33
N ASN A 39 -0.45 -3.81 -8.08
CA ASN A 39 -0.35 -5.08 -8.76
C ASN A 39 -1.00 -4.94 -10.15
N PRO A 40 -0.27 -5.12 -11.27
CA PRO A 40 -0.82 -5.05 -12.62
C PRO A 40 -1.54 -6.33 -13.06
N TYR A 41 -1.45 -7.40 -12.27
CA TYR A 41 -1.97 -8.74 -12.59
C TYR A 41 -3.19 -9.16 -11.76
N PHE A 42 -3.65 -8.29 -10.84
CA PHE A 42 -4.86 -8.50 -10.05
C PHE A 42 -5.63 -7.18 -9.90
N PRO A 43 -6.98 -7.17 -9.99
CA PRO A 43 -7.86 -8.30 -10.29
C PRO A 43 -7.66 -8.88 -11.70
N THR A 44 -8.12 -10.12 -11.90
CA THR A 44 -8.18 -10.70 -13.25
C THR A 44 -9.34 -10.09 -14.05
N PRO A 45 -9.35 -10.20 -15.39
CA PRO A 45 -10.48 -9.76 -16.21
C PRO A 45 -11.82 -10.37 -15.77
N GLY A 46 -11.85 -11.67 -15.45
CA GLY A 46 -13.07 -12.34 -14.96
C GLY A 46 -13.56 -11.80 -13.61
N MET A 47 -12.65 -11.42 -12.70
CA MET A 47 -13.02 -10.77 -11.45
C MET A 47 -13.59 -9.36 -11.69
N PHE A 48 -13.10 -8.63 -12.70
CA PHE A 48 -13.71 -7.37 -13.13
C PHE A 48 -15.09 -7.56 -13.77
N ASP A 49 -15.30 -8.61 -14.56
CA ASP A 49 -16.60 -8.93 -15.15
C ASP A 49 -17.65 -9.26 -14.06
N GLU A 50 -17.26 -10.00 -13.02
CA GLU A 50 -18.12 -10.28 -11.86
C GLU A 50 -18.47 -8.99 -11.08
N LEU A 51 -17.48 -8.13 -10.80
CA LEU A 51 -17.70 -6.82 -10.18
C LEU A 51 -18.64 -5.93 -11.03
N ALA A 52 -18.50 -5.96 -12.35
CA ALA A 52 -19.35 -5.22 -13.28
C ALA A 52 -20.80 -5.77 -13.28
N GLY A 53 -20.95 -7.10 -13.28
CA GLY A 53 -22.26 -7.76 -13.18
C GLY A 53 -23.01 -7.43 -11.88
N ARG A 54 -22.28 -7.24 -10.77
CA ARG A 54 -22.82 -6.90 -9.45
C ARG A 54 -22.92 -5.40 -9.17
N LEU A 55 -22.45 -4.54 -10.08
CA LEU A 55 -22.31 -3.09 -9.88
C LEU A 55 -23.58 -2.43 -9.32
N ARG A 56 -24.77 -2.82 -9.80
CA ARG A 56 -26.05 -2.25 -9.33
C ARG A 56 -26.30 -2.52 -7.85
N GLU A 57 -26.03 -3.74 -7.37
CA GLU A 57 -26.19 -4.09 -5.95
C GLU A 57 -25.20 -3.29 -5.11
N ILE A 58 -23.92 -3.30 -5.52
CA ILE A 58 -22.81 -2.63 -4.84
C ILE A 58 -23.10 -1.13 -4.62
N ILE A 59 -23.67 -0.43 -5.60
CA ILE A 59 -23.93 1.02 -5.48
C ILE A 59 -25.28 1.37 -4.83
N THR A 60 -26.21 0.42 -4.69
CA THR A 60 -27.55 0.68 -4.12
C THR A 60 -27.73 0.20 -2.69
N TYR A 61 -26.91 -0.76 -2.23
CA TYR A 61 -26.99 -1.31 -0.88
C TYR A 61 -25.92 -0.73 0.04
N TYR A 62 -26.31 -0.47 1.29
CA TYR A 62 -25.33 -0.32 2.37
C TYR A 62 -24.55 -1.62 2.55
N PRO A 63 -23.26 -1.54 2.88
CA PRO A 63 -22.47 -2.72 3.16
C PRO A 63 -22.92 -3.39 4.46
N SER A 64 -22.54 -4.65 4.62
CA SER A 64 -22.62 -5.38 5.89
C SER A 64 -21.90 -4.64 7.02
N SER A 65 -22.16 -5.05 8.26
CA SER A 65 -21.42 -4.51 9.41
C SER A 65 -19.91 -4.73 9.24
N ALA A 66 -19.12 -3.80 9.80
CA ALA A 66 -17.67 -3.94 9.81
C ALA A 66 -17.23 -5.26 10.46
N ASP A 67 -17.94 -5.74 11.49
CA ASP A 67 -17.68 -7.03 12.13
C ASP A 67 -17.86 -8.21 11.17
N THR A 68 -18.89 -8.21 10.32
CA THR A 68 -19.13 -9.25 9.30
C THR A 68 -18.00 -9.28 8.26
N ILE A 69 -17.61 -8.12 7.73
CA ILE A 69 -16.54 -8.00 6.73
C ILE A 69 -15.18 -8.36 7.37
N THR A 70 -14.99 -8.01 8.65
CA THR A 70 -13.81 -8.39 9.44
C THR A 70 -13.74 -9.89 9.66
N ALA A 71 -14.85 -10.54 10.03
CA ALA A 71 -14.89 -11.99 10.22
C ALA A 71 -14.55 -12.75 8.94
N GLU A 72 -15.08 -12.32 7.79
CA GLU A 72 -14.77 -12.93 6.49
C GLU A 72 -13.28 -12.80 6.12
N LEU A 73 -12.71 -11.59 6.22
CA LEU A 73 -11.28 -11.39 5.97
C LEU A 73 -10.41 -12.18 6.96
N CYS A 74 -10.80 -12.22 8.24
CA CYS A 74 -10.06 -12.94 9.28
C CYS A 74 -10.10 -14.46 9.10
N ALA A 75 -11.18 -15.02 8.54
CA ALA A 75 -11.25 -16.44 8.19
C ALA A 75 -10.22 -16.83 7.11
N LEU A 76 -9.98 -15.93 6.14
CA LEU A 76 -8.94 -16.10 5.12
C LEU A 76 -7.52 -15.94 5.70
N LEU A 77 -7.32 -14.92 6.53
CA LEU A 77 -6.02 -14.60 7.14
C LEU A 77 -5.65 -15.48 8.34
N GLN A 78 -6.58 -16.30 8.84
CA GLN A 78 -6.45 -17.11 10.06
C GLN A 78 -6.15 -16.28 11.33
N LEU A 79 -6.68 -15.04 11.39
CA LEU A 79 -6.51 -14.12 12.51
C LEU A 79 -7.76 -14.05 13.40
N PRO A 80 -7.65 -13.71 14.70
CA PRO A 80 -8.82 -13.43 15.53
C PRO A 80 -9.48 -12.09 15.13
N PRO A 81 -10.80 -12.02 14.83
CA PRO A 81 -11.46 -10.76 14.45
C PRO A 81 -11.33 -9.65 15.49
N SER A 82 -11.25 -10.00 16.78
CA SER A 82 -11.02 -9.05 17.88
C SER A 82 -9.67 -8.32 17.78
N CYS A 83 -8.69 -8.88 17.08
CA CYS A 83 -7.35 -8.33 16.86
C CYS A 83 -7.22 -7.46 15.60
N VAL A 84 -8.27 -7.33 14.78
CA VAL A 84 -8.22 -6.64 13.49
C VAL A 84 -9.09 -5.38 13.50
N ALA A 85 -8.59 -4.29 12.93
CA ALA A 85 -9.38 -3.08 12.66
C ALA A 85 -9.22 -2.66 11.20
N MET A 86 -10.32 -2.37 10.51
CA MET A 86 -10.37 -2.22 9.05
C MET A 86 -10.85 -0.83 8.68
N GLY A 87 -10.15 -0.18 7.75
CA GLY A 87 -10.40 1.22 7.38
C GLY A 87 -10.35 1.48 5.88
N ASN A 88 -10.62 2.73 5.50
CA ASN A 88 -10.65 3.24 4.12
C ASN A 88 -9.25 3.40 3.50
N GLY A 89 -8.47 2.33 3.57
CA GLY A 89 -7.04 2.29 3.28
C GLY A 89 -6.19 2.60 4.51
N SER A 90 -4.93 2.18 4.45
CA SER A 90 -3.98 2.31 5.55
C SER A 90 -3.78 3.77 6.02
N THR A 91 -3.99 4.77 5.17
CA THR A 91 -3.91 6.19 5.55
C THR A 91 -4.93 6.61 6.61
N GLU A 92 -6.18 6.11 6.57
CA GLU A 92 -7.20 6.40 7.60
C GLU A 92 -6.74 5.83 8.96
N LEU A 93 -6.13 4.63 8.92
CA LEU A 93 -5.60 3.97 10.10
C LEU A 93 -4.36 4.69 10.65
N ILE A 94 -3.46 5.22 9.81
CA ILE A 94 -2.33 6.07 10.25
C ILE A 94 -2.85 7.30 10.99
N THR A 95 -3.88 7.96 10.48
CA THR A 95 -4.52 9.10 11.15
C THR A 95 -5.08 8.73 12.53
N TRP A 96 -5.77 7.59 12.67
CA TRP A 96 -6.28 7.15 13.98
C TRP A 96 -5.18 6.66 14.94
N ILE A 97 -4.14 5.98 14.44
CA ILE A 97 -2.96 5.62 15.24
C ILE A 97 -2.31 6.89 15.81
N ASP A 98 -2.11 7.90 14.98
CA ASP A 98 -1.54 9.17 15.38
C ASP A 98 -2.40 9.91 16.41
N HIS A 99 -3.72 10.05 16.19
CA HIS A 99 -4.59 10.78 17.13
C HIS A 99 -4.79 10.07 18.49
N LEU A 100 -4.68 8.74 18.55
CA LEU A 100 -5.08 7.96 19.73
C LEU A 100 -3.91 7.38 20.52
N LEU A 101 -2.78 7.11 19.86
CA LEU A 101 -1.69 6.30 20.42
C LEU A 101 -0.34 7.02 20.40
N VAL A 102 -0.07 7.89 19.41
CA VAL A 102 1.12 8.75 19.42
C VAL A 102 0.82 9.98 20.28
N ARG A 103 1.58 10.16 21.37
CA ARG A 103 1.37 11.28 22.31
C ARG A 103 2.23 12.49 21.97
N GLU A 104 3.52 12.39 22.24
CA GLU A 104 4.46 13.53 22.18
C GLU A 104 5.45 13.43 21.02
N SER A 105 5.86 12.19 20.68
CA SER A 105 6.97 11.95 19.77
C SER A 105 6.86 10.63 19.01
N LEU A 106 7.32 10.64 17.75
CA LEU A 106 7.39 9.50 16.86
C LEU A 106 8.78 9.41 16.21
N ALA A 107 9.43 8.26 16.29
CA ALA A 107 10.66 7.96 15.55
C ALA A 107 10.32 7.28 14.22
N ILE A 108 11.01 7.66 13.15
CA ILE A 108 10.81 7.12 11.81
C ILE A 108 12.11 7.22 10.97
N PRO A 109 12.52 6.16 10.23
CA PRO A 109 13.62 6.27 9.27
C PRO A 109 13.23 7.10 8.05
N VAL A 110 14.16 7.87 7.49
CA VAL A 110 13.95 8.67 6.27
C VAL A 110 15.01 8.36 5.22
N PRO A 111 14.68 8.19 3.92
CA PRO A 111 13.38 8.47 3.30
C PRO A 111 12.33 7.37 3.55
N THR A 112 11.06 7.79 3.63
CA THR A 112 9.92 6.89 3.91
C THR A 112 8.64 7.36 3.21
N PHE A 113 7.50 6.75 3.54
CA PHE A 113 6.18 7.20 3.13
C PHE A 113 5.78 8.44 3.94
N GLY A 114 5.66 9.60 3.26
CA GLY A 114 5.47 10.91 3.90
C GLY A 114 4.34 10.97 4.92
N ARG A 115 3.26 10.18 4.78
CA ARG A 115 2.19 10.20 5.79
C ARG A 115 2.63 9.75 7.20
N TRP A 116 3.77 9.08 7.37
CA TRP A 116 4.39 8.82 8.68
C TRP A 116 5.17 10.01 9.26
N THR A 117 5.57 10.99 8.45
CA THR A 117 6.13 12.27 8.91
C THR A 117 5.05 13.34 9.03
N ASP A 118 4.20 13.46 8.02
CA ASP A 118 3.32 14.62 7.82
C ASP A 118 2.18 14.64 8.87
N GLN A 119 1.57 13.49 9.15
CA GLN A 119 0.47 13.36 10.13
C GLN A 119 0.86 13.77 11.58
N PRO A 120 1.97 13.28 12.17
CA PRO A 120 2.40 13.74 13.50
C PRO A 120 2.84 15.22 13.49
N MET A 121 3.46 15.72 12.41
CA MET A 121 3.77 17.16 12.31
C MET A 121 2.50 18.04 12.24
N GLU A 122 1.51 17.63 11.44
CA GLU A 122 0.18 18.28 11.35
C GLU A 122 -0.55 18.33 12.69
N THR A 123 -0.31 17.36 13.58
CA THR A 123 -0.89 17.32 14.94
C THR A 123 0.03 17.88 16.03
N GLY A 124 1.12 18.55 15.65
CA GLY A 124 2.02 19.28 16.57
C GLY A 124 2.96 18.40 17.39
N LYS A 125 3.23 17.16 16.95
CA LYS A 125 4.08 16.20 17.65
C LYS A 125 5.51 16.23 17.11
N ARG A 126 6.48 15.86 17.95
CA ARG A 126 7.89 15.77 17.54
C ARG A 126 8.09 14.56 16.63
N VAL A 127 8.75 14.74 15.49
CA VAL A 127 9.15 13.65 14.61
C VAL A 127 10.66 13.51 14.64
N ASP A 128 11.15 12.48 15.31
CA ASP A 128 12.56 12.17 15.45
C ASP A 128 13.00 11.35 14.21
N MET A 129 13.64 12.02 13.25
CA MET A 129 13.95 11.45 11.93
C MET A 129 15.33 10.77 11.92
N PHE A 130 15.37 9.48 11.63
CA PHE A 130 16.61 8.69 11.51
C PHE A 130 17.06 8.59 10.05
N PRO A 131 18.18 9.21 9.62
CA PRO A 131 18.59 9.22 8.22
C PRO A 131 19.15 7.87 7.76
N LEU A 132 18.55 7.30 6.72
CA LEU A 132 19.07 6.15 5.98
C LEU A 132 20.09 6.65 4.95
N MET A 133 21.34 6.22 5.09
CA MET A 133 22.45 6.76 4.29
C MET A 133 22.55 6.09 2.92
N GLU A 134 22.66 6.89 1.85
CA GLU A 134 22.90 6.40 0.47
C GLU A 134 24.16 5.52 0.39
N SER A 135 25.20 5.86 1.15
CA SER A 135 26.46 5.10 1.24
C SER A 135 26.31 3.67 1.77
N ASN A 136 25.22 3.38 2.49
CA ASN A 136 24.84 2.04 2.95
C ASN A 136 23.65 1.48 2.15
N GLY A 137 23.40 2.00 0.94
CA GLY A 137 22.28 1.58 0.10
C GLY A 137 20.89 1.86 0.69
N PHE A 138 20.78 2.84 1.59
CA PHE A 138 19.58 3.10 2.41
C PHE A 138 19.19 1.97 3.38
N ALA A 139 20.06 0.98 3.62
CA ALA A 139 19.76 -0.10 4.55
C ALA A 139 19.63 0.42 6.00
N LEU A 140 18.51 0.05 6.63
CA LEU A 140 18.23 0.32 8.05
C LEU A 140 19.02 -0.64 8.93
N ASP A 141 19.87 -0.11 9.80
CA ASP A 141 20.47 -0.84 10.92
C ASP A 141 19.54 -0.73 12.15
N PRO A 142 18.90 -1.84 12.60
CA PRO A 142 18.01 -1.79 13.75
C PRO A 142 18.71 -1.40 15.06
N ALA A 143 20.00 -1.73 15.25
CA ALA A 143 20.73 -1.40 16.48
C ALA A 143 20.97 0.12 16.58
N GLN A 144 21.49 0.74 15.52
CA GLN A 144 21.69 2.19 15.46
C GLN A 144 20.36 2.95 15.60
N TYR A 145 19.27 2.41 15.03
CA TYR A 145 17.95 3.02 15.16
C TYR A 145 17.38 2.90 16.57
N ILE A 146 17.59 1.78 17.27
CA ILE A 146 17.27 1.64 18.70
C ILE A 146 18.06 2.65 19.53
N GLU A 147 19.39 2.74 19.33
CA GLU A 147 20.24 3.72 20.02
C GLU A 147 19.75 5.16 19.81
N PHE A 148 19.39 5.52 18.57
CA PHE A 148 18.77 6.79 18.25
C PHE A 148 17.47 7.02 19.03
N ILE A 149 16.50 6.09 18.97
CA ILE A 149 15.23 6.16 19.72
C ILE A 149 15.48 6.40 21.23
N ARG A 150 16.44 5.68 21.82
CA ARG A 150 16.83 5.83 23.22
C ARG A 150 17.44 7.20 23.52
N ALA A 151 18.41 7.65 22.72
CA ALA A 151 19.07 8.94 22.89
C ALA A 151 18.11 10.14 22.73
N ARG A 152 17.07 9.98 21.90
CA ARG A 152 16.00 10.96 21.68
C ARG A 152 14.90 10.92 22.75
N GLY A 153 14.85 9.89 23.60
CA GLY A 153 13.76 9.67 24.55
C GLY A 153 12.40 9.47 23.87
N THR A 154 12.38 9.03 22.61
CA THR A 154 11.16 8.93 21.80
C THR A 154 10.27 7.79 22.29
N ARG A 155 8.95 8.01 22.33
CA ARG A 155 8.00 7.07 22.96
C ARG A 155 7.21 6.19 21.98
N ALA A 156 7.15 6.55 20.71
CA ALA A 156 6.59 5.71 19.65
C ALA A 156 7.59 5.54 18.50
N ALA A 157 7.66 4.37 17.88
CA ALA A 157 8.57 4.10 16.76
C ALA A 157 7.87 3.41 15.59
N VAL A 158 8.32 3.70 14.36
CA VAL A 158 7.78 3.09 13.14
C VAL A 158 8.90 2.43 12.33
N ILE A 159 8.58 1.30 11.71
CA ILE A 159 9.35 0.68 10.62
C ILE A 159 8.39 0.37 9.47
N CYS A 160 8.68 0.81 8.25
CA CYS A 160 8.03 0.29 7.05
C CYS A 160 8.85 -0.89 6.52
N ASN A 161 8.23 -2.05 6.32
CA ASN A 161 8.92 -3.27 5.88
C ASN A 161 8.06 -4.04 4.86
N PRO A 162 8.40 -4.05 3.56
CA PRO A 162 9.46 -3.29 2.91
C PRO A 162 9.25 -1.76 2.96
N ASN A 163 10.33 -0.99 3.03
CA ASN A 163 10.27 0.48 3.08
C ASN A 163 9.94 1.10 1.70
N ASN A 164 9.40 2.31 1.70
CA ASN A 164 9.07 3.09 0.51
C ASN A 164 9.70 4.48 0.64
N PRO A 165 10.74 4.83 -0.15
CA PRO A 165 10.80 4.53 -1.57
C PRO A 165 11.83 3.47 -1.97
N ASP A 166 12.79 3.15 -1.11
CA ASP A 166 13.99 2.33 -1.39
C ASP A 166 13.66 0.86 -1.66
N GLY A 167 12.66 0.30 -0.98
CA GLY A 167 12.30 -1.11 -1.09
C GLY A 167 13.05 -2.03 -0.13
N GLY A 168 13.89 -1.46 0.75
CA GLY A 168 14.68 -2.17 1.75
C GLY A 168 13.83 -3.00 2.70
N PHE A 169 14.41 -4.09 3.19
CA PHE A 169 13.71 -5.13 3.92
C PHE A 169 14.52 -5.64 5.10
N LEU A 170 13.84 -5.86 6.22
CA LEU A 170 14.34 -6.53 7.41
C LEU A 170 13.69 -7.91 7.54
N SER A 171 14.50 -8.92 7.84
CA SER A 171 14.00 -10.26 8.20
C SER A 171 13.02 -10.22 9.37
N ARG A 172 12.05 -11.16 9.40
CA ARG A 172 11.12 -11.34 10.55
C ARG A 172 11.88 -11.34 11.88
N ARG A 173 13.01 -12.06 11.94
CA ARG A 173 13.89 -12.13 13.13
C ARG A 173 14.44 -10.77 13.56
N ALA A 174 14.85 -9.92 12.63
CA ALA A 174 15.36 -8.58 12.95
C ALA A 174 14.25 -7.66 13.49
N VAL A 175 13.04 -7.74 12.91
CA VAL A 175 11.87 -6.98 13.38
C VAL A 175 11.41 -7.46 14.76
N VAL A 176 11.39 -8.77 15.03
CA VAL A 176 11.11 -9.33 16.37
C VAL A 176 12.11 -8.82 17.40
N ASN A 177 13.41 -8.91 17.12
CA ASN A 177 14.46 -8.42 18.02
C ASN A 177 14.38 -6.89 18.28
N PHE A 178 13.90 -6.11 17.30
CA PHE A 178 13.61 -4.68 17.49
C PHE A 178 12.44 -4.47 18.45
N MET A 179 11.36 -5.25 18.32
CA MET A 179 10.21 -5.20 19.24
C MET A 179 10.57 -5.66 20.67
N ASP A 180 11.44 -6.65 20.82
CA ASP A 180 11.89 -7.14 22.14
C ASP A 180 12.71 -6.09 22.89
N GLN A 181 13.63 -5.41 22.20
CA GLN A 181 14.49 -4.36 22.77
C GLN A 181 13.76 -3.04 23.05
N LEU A 182 12.54 -2.86 22.53
CA LEU A 182 11.72 -1.65 22.66
C LEU A 182 10.34 -1.93 23.28
N GLN A 183 10.19 -3.07 23.97
CA GLN A 183 8.93 -3.49 24.61
C GLN A 183 8.36 -2.49 25.64
N ASP A 184 9.19 -1.57 26.16
CA ASP A 184 8.79 -0.50 27.08
C ASP A 184 8.29 0.77 26.39
N LEU A 185 8.34 0.87 25.05
CA LEU A 185 7.77 2.00 24.31
C LEU A 185 6.23 2.01 24.40
N ASP A 186 5.64 3.20 24.29
CA ASP A 186 4.18 3.38 24.27
C ASP A 186 3.56 2.73 23.02
N LEU A 187 4.29 2.74 21.89
CA LEU A 187 3.84 2.19 20.61
C LEU A 187 5.01 1.79 19.69
N ILE A 188 4.89 0.66 19.02
CA ILE A 188 5.68 0.28 17.85
C ILE A 188 4.72 0.00 16.69
N VAL A 189 4.96 0.59 15.52
CA VAL A 189 4.20 0.29 14.30
C VAL A 189 5.09 -0.33 13.23
N ILE A 190 4.67 -1.48 12.71
CA ILE A 190 5.29 -2.13 11.56
C ILE A 190 4.34 -1.99 10.35
N ASP A 191 4.69 -1.15 9.38
CA ASP A 191 3.92 -0.95 8.16
C ASP A 191 4.36 -1.96 7.09
N GLU A 192 3.60 -3.05 7.02
CA GLU A 192 3.78 -4.18 6.10
C GLU A 192 2.99 -3.99 4.78
N SER A 193 2.64 -2.75 4.43
CA SER A 193 1.89 -2.36 3.22
C SER A 193 2.33 -2.95 1.88
N PHE A 194 3.54 -3.51 1.79
CA PHE A 194 4.12 -4.05 0.56
C PHE A 194 4.64 -5.50 0.74
N LEU A 195 4.39 -6.12 1.90
CA LEU A 195 5.05 -7.37 2.29
C LEU A 195 4.62 -8.56 1.42
N GLU A 196 3.43 -8.55 0.82
CA GLU A 196 3.01 -9.64 -0.07
C GLU A 196 3.86 -9.72 -1.34
N PHE A 197 4.58 -8.66 -1.71
CA PHE A 197 5.55 -8.66 -2.80
C PHE A 197 6.94 -9.18 -2.39
N ALA A 198 7.21 -9.39 -1.10
CA ALA A 198 8.48 -9.93 -0.64
C ALA A 198 8.66 -11.40 -1.05
N ASP A 199 9.90 -11.79 -1.31
CA ASP A 199 10.35 -13.15 -1.63
C ASP A 199 11.66 -13.54 -0.91
N ALA A 200 12.21 -12.67 -0.06
CA ALA A 200 13.42 -12.92 0.73
C ALA A 200 13.24 -13.98 1.84
N GLU A 201 12.02 -14.15 2.36
CA GLU A 201 11.67 -15.17 3.37
C GLU A 201 10.30 -15.77 3.04
N SER A 202 10.06 -17.02 3.43
CA SER A 202 8.78 -17.71 3.18
C SER A 202 7.63 -17.19 4.06
N ASP A 203 7.95 -16.74 5.27
CA ASP A 203 7.05 -16.05 6.18
C ASP A 203 7.78 -14.85 6.81
N PRO A 204 7.72 -13.67 6.17
CA PRO A 204 8.38 -12.46 6.65
C PRO A 204 7.53 -11.65 7.64
N SER A 205 6.31 -12.12 7.96
CA SER A 205 5.27 -11.36 8.66
C SER A 205 5.44 -11.34 10.18
N VAL A 206 5.14 -10.22 10.83
CA VAL A 206 5.05 -10.12 12.30
C VAL A 206 3.62 -9.89 12.84
N VAL A 207 2.58 -10.17 12.04
CA VAL A 207 1.17 -10.07 12.50
C VAL A 207 0.87 -10.88 13.77
N GLU A 208 1.49 -12.05 13.93
CA GLU A 208 1.31 -12.91 15.11
C GLU A 208 1.89 -12.26 16.38
N GLU A 209 3.02 -11.57 16.24
CA GLU A 209 3.65 -10.82 17.34
C GLU A 209 2.77 -9.64 17.77
N ALA A 210 2.13 -8.96 16.82
CA ALA A 210 1.21 -7.86 17.08
C ALA A 210 -0.06 -8.30 17.84
N VAL A 211 -0.53 -9.52 17.63
CA VAL A 211 -1.64 -10.11 18.40
C VAL A 211 -1.28 -10.29 19.87
N LEU A 212 -0.02 -10.61 20.17
CA LEU A 212 0.46 -10.92 21.52
C LEU A 212 0.93 -9.68 22.30
N ARG A 213 1.57 -8.72 21.63
CA ARG A 213 2.29 -7.62 22.29
C ARG A 213 1.36 -6.43 22.64
N PRO A 214 1.52 -5.80 23.82
CA PRO A 214 0.59 -4.76 24.30
C PRO A 214 0.77 -3.39 23.64
N ASN A 215 1.86 -3.19 22.91
CA ASN A 215 2.27 -1.92 22.30
C ASN A 215 2.58 -2.03 20.79
N VAL A 216 2.31 -3.16 20.14
CA VAL A 216 2.63 -3.35 18.71
C VAL A 216 1.37 -3.26 17.84
N ILE A 217 1.50 -2.56 16.71
CA ILE A 217 0.52 -2.56 15.62
C ILE A 217 1.24 -2.94 14.32
N VAL A 218 0.64 -3.86 13.57
CA VAL A 218 1.02 -4.15 12.19
C VAL A 218 -0.02 -3.54 11.25
N LEU A 219 0.41 -2.81 10.22
CA LEU A 219 -0.46 -2.14 9.25
C LEU A 219 -0.32 -2.79 7.87
N ARG A 220 -1.45 -3.08 7.22
CA ARG A 220 -1.53 -3.74 5.90
C ARG A 220 -2.42 -2.94 4.94
N SER A 221 -2.07 -2.95 3.66
CA SER A 221 -2.67 -2.08 2.64
C SER A 221 -3.08 -2.86 1.40
N LEU A 222 -4.37 -3.18 1.31
CA LEU A 222 -4.89 -4.07 0.29
C LEU A 222 -5.08 -3.39 -1.08
N GLY A 223 -5.24 -2.07 -1.12
CA GLY A 223 -5.30 -1.33 -2.38
C GLY A 223 -4.04 -1.46 -3.25
N LYS A 224 -2.87 -1.75 -2.64
CA LYS A 224 -1.59 -1.91 -3.35
C LYS A 224 -1.45 -3.30 -3.96
N ASN A 225 -1.59 -4.34 -3.13
CA ASN A 225 -1.39 -5.74 -3.52
C ASN A 225 -2.54 -6.31 -4.36
N PHE A 226 -3.77 -5.83 -4.20
CA PHE A 226 -4.89 -6.16 -5.07
C PHE A 226 -5.04 -5.21 -6.27
N GLY A 227 -4.15 -4.22 -6.45
CA GLY A 227 -4.26 -3.20 -7.50
C GLY A 227 -5.41 -2.18 -7.32
N LEU A 228 -6.37 -2.46 -6.43
CA LEU A 228 -7.64 -1.76 -6.23
C LEU A 228 -7.57 -0.50 -5.36
N HIS A 229 -6.69 0.45 -5.72
CA HIS A 229 -6.49 1.71 -4.99
C HIS A 229 -7.78 2.53 -4.76
N GLY A 230 -8.67 2.53 -5.76
CA GLY A 230 -9.93 3.29 -5.75
C GLY A 230 -10.98 2.74 -4.78
N ILE A 231 -10.89 1.47 -4.38
CA ILE A 231 -11.81 0.85 -3.41
C ILE A 231 -11.53 1.32 -1.98
N ARG A 232 -10.37 1.96 -1.73
CA ARG A 232 -9.99 2.51 -0.42
C ARG A 232 -10.07 1.46 0.69
N PHE A 233 -9.11 0.53 0.74
CA PHE A 233 -9.19 -0.58 1.68
C PHE A 233 -7.84 -0.99 2.29
N GLY A 234 -7.85 -1.29 3.59
CA GLY A 234 -6.69 -1.69 4.38
C GLY A 234 -7.09 -2.04 5.81
N TYR A 235 -6.18 -2.67 6.55
CA TYR A 235 -6.44 -3.13 7.91
C TYR A 235 -5.18 -3.03 8.77
N LEU A 236 -5.36 -3.07 10.08
CA LEU A 236 -4.29 -3.28 11.04
C LEU A 236 -4.57 -4.54 11.87
N VAL A 237 -3.49 -5.14 12.36
CA VAL A 237 -3.48 -6.24 13.32
C VAL A 237 -2.78 -5.75 14.58
N ALA A 238 -3.40 -5.96 15.73
CA ALA A 238 -2.85 -5.65 17.05
C ALA A 238 -3.55 -6.51 18.09
N ASN A 239 -3.11 -6.45 19.35
CA ASN A 239 -3.85 -7.13 20.42
C ASN A 239 -5.30 -6.59 20.52
N PRO A 240 -6.25 -7.33 21.15
CA PRO A 240 -7.65 -6.93 21.18
C PRO A 240 -7.92 -5.55 21.79
N ALA A 241 -7.07 -5.08 22.71
CA ALA A 241 -7.19 -3.79 23.37
C ALA A 241 -6.78 -2.63 22.45
N LEU A 242 -5.65 -2.74 21.74
CA LEU A 242 -5.22 -1.74 20.77
C LEU A 242 -6.15 -1.70 19.54
N ALA A 243 -6.46 -2.86 18.96
CA ALA A 243 -7.40 -2.95 17.85
C ALA A 243 -8.79 -2.41 18.24
N GLY A 244 -9.25 -2.69 19.46
CA GLY A 244 -10.48 -2.16 20.02
C GLY A 244 -10.52 -0.63 20.14
N LYS A 245 -9.42 -0.01 20.58
CA LYS A 245 -9.29 1.47 20.61
C LYS A 245 -9.48 2.07 19.22
N ILE A 246 -8.79 1.54 18.21
CA ILE A 246 -8.94 2.04 16.83
C ILE A 246 -10.37 1.81 16.33
N ARG A 247 -10.94 0.60 16.50
CA ARG A 247 -12.33 0.31 16.09
C ARG A 247 -13.36 1.26 16.71
N SER A 248 -13.18 1.68 17.97
CA SER A 248 -14.11 2.58 18.64
C SER A 248 -14.22 3.99 18.03
N MET A 249 -13.22 4.39 17.23
CA MET A 249 -13.17 5.70 16.56
C MET A 249 -13.50 5.64 15.07
N LEU A 250 -13.58 4.44 14.48
CA LEU A 250 -13.98 4.27 13.09
C LEU A 250 -15.50 4.57 12.94
N PRO A 251 -15.91 5.34 11.91
CA PRO A 251 -17.32 5.57 11.64
C PRO A 251 -18.13 4.27 11.44
N LYS A 252 -19.41 4.29 11.80
CA LYS A 252 -20.34 3.23 11.38
C LYS A 252 -20.42 3.22 9.85
N TRP A 253 -20.38 2.04 9.24
CA TRP A 253 -20.26 1.87 7.78
C TRP A 253 -19.06 2.64 7.17
N ASN A 254 -17.90 2.64 7.85
CA ASN A 254 -16.68 3.19 7.26
C ASN A 254 -16.27 2.41 6.01
N LEU A 255 -16.29 1.08 6.06
CA LEU A 255 -16.05 0.23 4.90
C LEU A 255 -17.17 0.40 3.87
N ASN A 256 -16.82 0.38 2.59
CA ASN A 256 -17.74 0.52 1.47
C ASN A 256 -18.08 -0.83 0.81
N SER A 257 -19.19 -0.87 0.07
CA SER A 257 -19.73 -2.10 -0.55
C SER A 257 -18.81 -2.72 -1.62
N PHE A 258 -17.90 -1.95 -2.24
CA PHE A 258 -16.87 -2.51 -3.12
C PHE A 258 -15.81 -3.29 -2.32
N ALA A 259 -15.39 -2.75 -1.17
CA ALA A 259 -14.44 -3.42 -0.28
C ALA A 259 -15.01 -4.73 0.28
N GLU A 260 -16.28 -4.72 0.72
CA GLU A 260 -17.00 -5.94 1.09
C GLU A 260 -17.01 -6.95 -0.05
N THR A 261 -17.47 -6.55 -1.24
CA THR A 261 -17.62 -7.44 -2.38
C THR A 261 -16.29 -8.11 -2.72
N VAL A 262 -15.19 -7.35 -2.77
CA VAL A 262 -13.84 -7.88 -3.00
C VAL A 262 -13.41 -8.86 -1.92
N VAL A 263 -13.60 -8.55 -0.63
CA VAL A 263 -13.27 -9.48 0.48
C VAL A 263 -13.98 -10.82 0.31
N PHE A 264 -15.27 -10.79 -0.02
CA PHE A 264 -16.07 -12.00 -0.22
C PHE A 264 -15.69 -12.79 -1.48
N MET A 265 -15.05 -12.16 -2.48
CA MET A 265 -14.54 -12.84 -3.68
C MET A 265 -13.17 -13.50 -3.47
N LEU A 266 -12.36 -13.07 -2.48
CA LEU A 266 -10.99 -13.57 -2.28
C LEU A 266 -10.90 -15.09 -2.04
N LYS A 267 -11.95 -15.70 -1.47
CA LYS A 267 -12.07 -17.16 -1.29
C LYS A 267 -12.13 -17.94 -2.60
N GLU A 268 -12.62 -17.30 -3.67
CA GLU A 268 -12.76 -17.91 -5.00
C GLU A 268 -11.58 -17.56 -5.90
N HIS A 269 -11.09 -16.31 -5.85
CA HIS A 269 -9.98 -15.79 -6.68
C HIS A 269 -8.59 -15.88 -6.01
N GLY A 270 -8.45 -16.76 -5.01
CA GLY A 270 -7.24 -16.86 -4.17
C GLY A 270 -6.02 -17.43 -4.91
N GLN A 271 -6.22 -18.29 -5.91
CA GLN A 271 -5.11 -18.83 -6.71
C GLN A 271 -4.57 -17.79 -7.70
N GLU A 272 -5.46 -17.06 -8.35
CA GLU A 272 -5.16 -15.94 -9.24
C GLU A 272 -4.41 -14.83 -8.49
N TYR A 273 -4.80 -14.54 -7.24
CA TYR A 273 -4.08 -13.61 -6.40
C TYR A 273 -2.63 -14.07 -6.14
N MET A 274 -2.43 -15.34 -5.75
CA MET A 274 -1.07 -15.86 -5.51
C MET A 274 -0.21 -15.83 -6.78
N GLU A 275 -0.74 -16.25 -7.93
CA GLU A 275 -0.05 -16.19 -9.22
C GLU A 275 0.32 -14.74 -9.58
N SER A 276 -0.57 -13.79 -9.35
CA SER A 276 -0.30 -12.36 -9.60
C SER A 276 0.92 -11.84 -8.83
N LEU A 277 1.11 -12.29 -7.57
CA LEU A 277 2.28 -11.93 -6.77
C LEU A 277 3.56 -12.57 -7.32
N HIS A 278 3.50 -13.83 -7.79
CA HIS A 278 4.63 -14.50 -8.44
C HIS A 278 5.07 -13.77 -9.72
N LEU A 279 4.11 -13.32 -10.55
CA LEU A 279 4.38 -12.51 -11.74
C LEU A 279 5.04 -11.17 -11.39
N VAL A 280 4.56 -10.45 -10.37
CA VAL A 280 5.20 -9.19 -9.92
C VAL A 280 6.62 -9.42 -9.38
N ARG A 281 6.85 -10.49 -8.62
CA ARG A 281 8.20 -10.84 -8.10
C ARG A 281 9.19 -11.13 -9.24
N ARG A 282 8.78 -11.91 -10.24
CA ARG A 282 9.58 -12.14 -11.46
C ARG A 282 9.89 -10.83 -12.18
N ASP A 283 8.87 -10.04 -12.47
CA ASP A 283 9.00 -8.81 -13.24
C ASP A 283 9.85 -7.76 -12.52
N ARG A 284 9.86 -7.73 -11.18
CA ARG A 284 10.77 -6.91 -10.39
C ARG A 284 12.23 -7.24 -10.70
N LEU A 285 12.59 -8.53 -10.69
CA LEU A 285 13.94 -8.99 -10.99
C LEU A 285 14.31 -8.69 -12.45
N ASP A 286 13.38 -8.89 -13.38
CA ASP A 286 13.60 -8.66 -14.81
C ASP A 286 13.76 -7.16 -15.14
N MET A 287 12.95 -6.30 -14.50
CA MET A 287 13.05 -4.85 -14.58
C MET A 287 14.34 -4.33 -13.95
N ALA A 288 14.76 -4.88 -12.80
CA ALA A 288 16.02 -4.51 -12.15
C ALA A 288 17.23 -4.83 -13.02
N ARG A 289 17.25 -6.01 -13.69
CA ARG A 289 18.32 -6.38 -14.63
C ARG A 289 18.35 -5.45 -15.85
N GLN A 290 17.20 -5.10 -16.41
CA GLN A 290 17.13 -4.20 -17.57
C GLN A 290 17.55 -2.76 -17.23
N LEU A 291 17.11 -2.21 -16.10
CA LEU A 291 17.49 -0.87 -15.66
C LEU A 291 18.98 -0.79 -15.29
N SER A 292 19.53 -1.80 -14.62
CA SER A 292 20.96 -1.86 -14.27
C SER A 292 21.90 -1.90 -15.48
N ALA A 293 21.40 -2.18 -16.69
CA ALA A 293 22.17 -2.12 -17.93
C ALA A 293 22.35 -0.69 -18.48
N LEU A 294 21.64 0.31 -17.95
CA LEU A 294 21.72 1.70 -18.41
C LEU A 294 22.94 2.43 -17.77
N PRO A 295 23.87 3.01 -18.56
CA PRO A 295 25.12 3.59 -18.04
C PRO A 295 24.95 4.65 -16.95
N GLY A 296 25.61 4.45 -15.81
CA GLY A 296 25.59 5.39 -14.68
C GLY A 296 24.29 5.38 -13.85
N LEU A 297 23.31 4.56 -14.22
CA LEU A 297 22.12 4.32 -13.42
C LEU A 297 22.47 3.38 -12.25
N THR A 298 21.91 3.61 -11.07
CA THR A 298 22.09 2.72 -9.91
C THR A 298 20.72 2.29 -9.39
N VAL A 299 20.43 0.99 -9.45
CA VAL A 299 19.17 0.38 -9.00
C VAL A 299 19.42 -0.25 -7.62
N TYR A 300 18.61 0.12 -6.64
CA TYR A 300 18.70 -0.46 -5.29
C TYR A 300 17.86 -1.75 -5.20
N PRO A 301 18.31 -2.78 -4.44
CA PRO A 301 17.52 -3.98 -4.19
C PRO A 301 16.19 -3.64 -3.50
N SER A 302 15.12 -4.36 -3.86
CA SER A 302 13.78 -4.10 -3.33
C SER A 302 13.01 -5.40 -3.08
N GLN A 303 12.21 -5.39 -2.03
CA GLN A 303 11.22 -6.40 -1.70
C GLN A 303 9.77 -5.91 -1.88
N GLY A 304 9.56 -4.65 -2.29
CA GLY A 304 8.25 -4.12 -2.70
C GLY A 304 7.95 -4.33 -4.20
N ASN A 305 6.84 -3.79 -4.70
CA ASN A 305 6.49 -3.76 -6.14
C ASN A 305 7.01 -2.50 -6.86
N PHE A 306 8.20 -2.02 -6.49
CA PHE A 306 8.85 -0.87 -7.09
C PHE A 306 10.36 -0.96 -6.89
N LEU A 307 11.11 -0.24 -7.71
CA LEU A 307 12.56 -0.09 -7.61
C LEU A 307 12.91 1.37 -7.32
N PHE A 308 13.83 1.59 -6.40
CA PHE A 308 14.45 2.89 -6.20
C PHE A 308 15.69 3.01 -7.07
N VAL A 309 15.85 4.15 -7.72
CA VAL A 309 16.86 4.32 -8.76
C VAL A 309 17.50 5.69 -8.64
N ARG A 310 18.83 5.72 -8.52
CA ARG A 310 19.61 6.95 -8.67
C ARG A 310 20.01 7.13 -10.13
N LEU A 311 19.74 8.33 -10.64
CA LEU A 311 20.11 8.81 -11.96
C LEU A 311 21.63 9.03 -12.12
N PRO A 312 22.15 9.06 -13.35
CA PRO A 312 23.53 9.44 -13.63
C PRO A 312 23.88 10.85 -13.11
N VAL A 313 25.17 11.11 -12.92
CA VAL A 313 25.66 12.45 -12.53
C VAL A 313 25.25 13.48 -13.60
N GLY A 314 24.67 14.60 -13.15
CA GLY A 314 24.17 15.67 -14.02
C GLY A 314 22.71 15.50 -14.50
N ALA A 315 22.07 14.36 -14.23
CA ALA A 315 20.66 14.15 -14.56
C ALA A 315 19.73 14.52 -13.38
N GLU A 316 18.80 15.45 -13.62
CA GLU A 316 17.79 15.89 -12.66
C GLU A 316 16.47 15.14 -12.85
N GLY A 317 15.92 14.55 -11.79
CA GLY A 317 14.74 13.68 -11.85
C GLY A 317 13.45 14.38 -12.26
N THR A 318 13.32 15.68 -12.00
CA THR A 318 12.19 16.49 -12.51
C THR A 318 12.25 16.63 -14.02
N VAL A 319 13.44 16.91 -14.58
CA VAL A 319 13.68 16.98 -16.03
C VAL A 319 13.46 15.62 -16.68
N VAL A 320 13.99 14.54 -16.09
CA VAL A 320 13.80 13.17 -16.60
C VAL A 320 12.32 12.78 -16.59
N ARG A 321 11.58 13.09 -15.51
CA ARG A 321 10.14 12.87 -15.42
C ARG A 321 9.38 13.63 -16.51
N ASP A 322 9.63 14.92 -16.65
CA ASP A 322 8.87 15.78 -17.57
C ASP A 322 9.15 15.41 -19.04
N ARG A 323 10.38 15.00 -19.37
CA ARG A 323 10.74 14.46 -20.69
C ARG A 323 10.14 13.08 -20.94
N LEU A 324 10.22 12.14 -20.00
CA LEU A 324 9.56 10.82 -20.13
C LEU A 324 8.04 10.96 -20.35
N LEU A 325 7.41 11.91 -19.68
CA LEU A 325 5.97 12.14 -19.80
C LEU A 325 5.60 12.80 -21.13
N SER A 326 6.35 13.81 -21.58
CA SER A 326 6.05 14.56 -22.79
C SER A 326 6.53 13.88 -24.09
N GLU A 327 7.71 13.25 -24.09
CA GLU A 327 8.31 12.62 -25.26
C GLU A 327 7.86 11.15 -25.44
N HIS A 328 7.57 10.44 -24.33
CA HIS A 328 7.30 8.99 -24.36
C HIS A 328 5.94 8.56 -23.75
N ARG A 329 5.17 9.50 -23.17
CA ARG A 329 3.92 9.22 -22.43
C ARG A 329 4.13 8.24 -21.27
N ILE A 330 5.19 8.43 -20.50
CA ILE A 330 5.57 7.60 -19.35
C ILE A 330 5.64 8.47 -18.09
N LEU A 331 4.86 8.12 -17.07
CA LEU A 331 4.80 8.83 -15.80
C LEU A 331 5.66 8.10 -14.75
N VAL A 332 6.64 8.78 -14.17
CA VAL A 332 7.54 8.23 -13.12
C VAL A 332 7.45 9.03 -11.82
N ARG A 333 7.72 8.38 -10.67
CA ARG A 333 7.76 9.08 -9.37
C ARG A 333 9.16 9.64 -9.10
N GLU A 334 9.35 10.91 -9.44
CA GLU A 334 10.47 11.72 -8.92
C GLU A 334 10.42 11.76 -7.39
N CYS A 335 11.57 11.69 -6.70
CA CYS A 335 11.66 11.52 -5.24
C CYS A 335 12.47 12.60 -4.52
N GLY A 336 12.85 13.71 -5.15
CA GLY A 336 13.56 14.82 -4.51
C GLY A 336 12.71 15.62 -3.54
N ASN A 337 11.37 15.52 -3.62
CA ASN A 337 10.48 16.07 -2.59
C ASN A 337 10.25 15.13 -1.38
N LYS A 338 10.97 14.01 -1.27
CA LYS A 338 10.98 13.20 -0.04
C LYS A 338 12.11 13.65 0.88
N ILE A 339 11.80 13.84 2.16
CA ILE A 339 12.80 14.01 3.23
C ILE A 339 13.76 12.80 3.20
N GLY A 340 15.07 13.03 3.29
CA GLY A 340 16.09 11.96 3.18
C GLY A 340 16.43 11.53 1.75
N SER A 341 15.96 12.24 0.72
CA SER A 341 16.21 11.94 -0.69
C SER A 341 16.74 13.19 -1.44
N SER A 342 17.08 13.04 -2.73
CA SER A 342 17.49 14.15 -3.60
C SER A 342 16.82 14.05 -4.98
N SER A 343 16.90 15.13 -5.76
CA SER A 343 16.33 15.22 -7.11
C SER A 343 16.89 14.18 -8.10
N ARG A 344 18.04 13.56 -7.80
CA ARG A 344 18.60 12.46 -8.61
C ARG A 344 17.88 11.12 -8.43
N PHE A 345 16.86 11.03 -7.59
CA PHE A 345 16.19 9.76 -7.31
C PHE A 345 14.80 9.65 -7.95
N LEU A 346 14.56 8.49 -8.56
CA LEU A 346 13.24 8.05 -9.02
C LEU A 346 12.82 6.79 -8.25
N ARG A 347 11.51 6.63 -8.04
CA ARG A 347 10.89 5.34 -7.73
C ARG A 347 10.07 4.90 -8.93
N LEU A 348 10.34 3.69 -9.41
CA LEU A 348 9.74 3.12 -10.62
C LEU A 348 8.96 1.87 -10.23
N VAL A 349 7.64 1.88 -10.44
CA VAL A 349 6.75 0.77 -10.10
C VAL A 349 6.99 -0.41 -11.04
N VAL A 350 6.90 -1.63 -10.51
CA VAL A 350 7.05 -2.85 -11.32
C VAL A 350 5.85 -3.01 -12.25
N ARG A 351 6.12 -3.23 -13.53
CA ARG A 351 5.14 -3.31 -14.61
C ARG A 351 5.47 -4.51 -15.52
N PRO A 352 4.51 -4.98 -16.34
CA PRO A 352 4.76 -6.02 -17.33
C PRO A 352 5.91 -5.68 -18.27
N GLU A 353 6.59 -6.70 -18.79
CA GLU A 353 7.80 -6.53 -19.63
C GLU A 353 7.60 -5.58 -20.82
N THR A 354 6.41 -5.55 -21.43
CA THR A 354 6.06 -4.64 -22.53
C THR A 354 6.17 -3.16 -22.16
N ASP A 355 5.77 -2.82 -20.93
CA ASP A 355 5.87 -1.46 -20.40
C ASP A 355 7.31 -1.16 -19.98
N VAL A 356 8.00 -2.13 -19.37
CA VAL A 356 9.41 -1.98 -18.95
C VAL A 356 10.33 -1.73 -20.14
N ARG A 357 10.16 -2.45 -21.25
CA ARG A 357 10.91 -2.20 -22.49
C ARG A 357 10.69 -0.78 -23.02
N ARG A 358 9.46 -0.23 -22.91
CA ARG A 358 9.16 1.17 -23.26
C ARG A 358 9.83 2.17 -22.30
N LEU A 359 9.83 1.89 -20.99
CA LEU A 359 10.54 2.69 -20.00
C LEU A 359 12.04 2.72 -20.27
N VAL A 360 12.67 1.57 -20.47
CA VAL A 360 14.12 1.45 -20.72
C VAL A 360 14.51 2.22 -21.99
N SER A 361 13.76 2.04 -23.09
CA SER A 361 13.99 2.80 -24.34
C SER A 361 13.79 4.31 -24.19
N GLY A 362 12.77 4.73 -23.42
CA GLY A 362 12.55 6.14 -23.10
C GLY A 362 13.65 6.72 -22.23
N MET A 363 14.11 5.98 -21.20
CA MET A 363 15.22 6.41 -20.35
C MET A 363 16.54 6.48 -21.14
N GLU A 364 16.81 5.55 -22.05
CA GLU A 364 18.00 5.60 -22.92
C GLU A 364 18.01 6.88 -23.78
N GLN A 365 16.88 7.22 -24.40
CA GLN A 365 16.73 8.44 -25.22
C GLN A 365 16.76 9.73 -24.39
N VAL A 366 16.15 9.73 -23.20
CA VAL A 366 16.13 10.91 -22.31
C VAL A 366 17.50 11.17 -21.68
N LEU A 367 18.21 10.14 -21.22
CA LEU A 367 19.47 10.28 -20.51
C LEU A 367 20.69 10.43 -21.42
N TYR A 368 20.70 9.79 -22.59
CA TYR A 368 21.89 9.73 -23.47
C TYR A 368 21.63 10.29 -24.88
N GLY A 369 20.38 10.64 -25.21
CA GLY A 369 19.98 11.09 -26.54
C GLY A 369 19.94 9.96 -27.58
N SER A 370 19.47 10.26 -28.78
CA SER A 370 19.35 9.29 -29.89
C SER A 370 20.70 8.85 -30.50
N ARG A 371 21.83 9.07 -29.82
CA ARG A 371 23.18 8.71 -30.29
C ARG A 371 23.83 7.72 -29.34
N ARG A 372 23.75 6.42 -29.68
CA ARG A 372 24.81 5.49 -29.29
C ARG A 372 26.09 5.87 -30.03
N GLY A 373 26.89 6.74 -29.41
CA GLY A 373 28.19 7.17 -29.93
C GLY A 373 28.45 8.68 -29.85
N ALA A 374 28.65 9.22 -28.64
CA ALA A 374 29.55 10.34 -28.38
C ALA A 374 29.77 10.53 -26.86
N ALA A 375 30.97 11.03 -26.52
CA ALA A 375 31.54 11.36 -25.21
C ALA A 375 30.60 11.70 -24.02
N VAL A 376 31.04 11.27 -22.84
CA VAL A 376 30.65 11.85 -21.54
C VAL A 376 30.90 13.36 -21.56
N PRO A 377 29.96 14.22 -21.11
CA PRO A 377 30.20 15.67 -21.02
C PRO A 377 31.28 15.99 -19.99
N GLU A 378 32.20 16.89 -20.32
CA GLU A 378 33.15 17.45 -19.35
C GLU A 378 32.42 18.28 -18.27
N LEU A 379 33.01 18.32 -17.08
CA LEU A 379 32.53 19.08 -15.93
C LEU A 379 32.60 20.59 -16.21
N GLY A 380 31.45 21.19 -16.52
CA GLY A 380 31.32 22.64 -16.59
C GLY A 380 31.64 23.31 -15.25
N THR A 381 32.65 24.18 -15.23
CA THR A 381 33.05 24.95 -14.05
C THR A 381 32.00 26.00 -13.71
N GLY A 382 31.07 25.65 -12.82
CA GLY A 382 29.95 26.50 -12.42
C GLY A 382 29.26 25.98 -11.15
N THR A 383 29.99 25.92 -10.04
CA THR A 383 29.49 25.36 -8.79
C THR A 383 28.46 26.26 -8.10
N SER A 384 27.19 25.98 -8.33
CA SER A 384 26.14 26.16 -7.31
C SER A 384 25.39 24.84 -7.15
N TYR A 385 26.07 23.86 -6.57
CA TYR A 385 25.46 22.61 -6.13
C TYR A 385 24.61 22.90 -4.89
N SER A 386 23.31 23.12 -5.08
CA SER A 386 22.35 22.93 -3.98
C SER A 386 22.18 21.43 -3.77
N SER A 387 23.06 20.83 -2.96
CA SER A 387 22.85 19.48 -2.49
C SER A 387 21.56 19.45 -1.68
N GLY A 388 20.59 18.61 -2.05
CA GLY A 388 19.33 18.47 -1.32
C GLY A 388 19.54 18.17 0.18
N THR A 389 20.69 17.58 0.51
CA THR A 389 21.24 17.49 1.86
C THR A 389 21.14 18.79 2.63
N ALA A 390 21.52 19.96 2.12
CA ALA A 390 21.48 21.20 2.94
C ALA A 390 20.06 21.62 3.41
N ALA A 391 19.00 21.25 2.69
CA ALA A 391 17.61 21.47 3.10
C ALA A 391 17.08 20.32 3.96
N VAL A 392 17.50 19.08 3.66
CA VAL A 392 17.16 17.88 4.44
C VAL A 392 17.86 17.89 5.81
N ASP A 393 19.15 18.17 5.87
CA ASP A 393 19.98 18.38 7.06
C ASP A 393 19.41 19.53 7.89
N ARG A 394 18.97 20.63 7.26
CA ARG A 394 18.28 21.72 7.97
C ARG A 394 16.99 21.22 8.61
N LEU A 395 16.10 20.59 7.84
CA LEU A 395 14.83 20.07 8.37
C LEU A 395 15.06 19.03 9.48
N ILE A 396 16.00 18.10 9.28
CA ILE A 396 16.42 17.11 10.28
C ILE A 396 17.02 17.80 11.51
N SER A 397 17.79 18.87 11.37
CA SER A 397 18.33 19.64 12.51
C SER A 397 17.27 20.49 13.23
N GLU A 398 16.22 20.91 12.53
CA GLU A 398 15.08 21.65 13.07
C GLU A 398 14.12 20.71 13.81
N THR A 399 13.87 19.50 13.29
CA THR A 399 13.00 18.49 13.92
C THR A 399 13.71 17.72 15.04
N ASN A 400 14.96 17.31 14.84
CA ASN A 400 15.75 16.65 15.89
C ASN A 400 16.33 17.67 16.89
N GLY A 401 16.43 18.96 16.55
CA GLY A 401 17.09 19.95 17.40
C GLY A 401 18.61 19.75 17.51
N VAL A 402 19.31 20.76 18.02
CA VAL A 402 20.78 20.78 18.05
C VAL A 402 21.33 19.84 19.14
N GLY A 403 21.70 18.62 18.73
CA GLY A 403 22.30 17.60 19.61
C GLY A 403 23.44 16.83 18.96
N MET A 404 24.68 17.18 19.36
CA MET A 404 25.97 16.48 19.21
C MET A 404 26.27 15.64 17.94
N PRO A 405 27.34 15.94 17.18
CA PRO A 405 27.79 15.09 16.09
C PRO A 405 28.44 13.79 16.60
N LEU A 406 27.98 12.65 16.09
CA LEU A 406 28.69 11.37 16.18
C LEU A 406 29.91 11.40 15.24
N ALA A 407 31.06 11.86 15.77
CA ALA A 407 32.31 11.95 15.02
C ALA A 407 33.16 10.69 15.16
N ALA A 408 33.76 10.26 14.04
CA ALA A 408 34.57 9.05 13.92
C ALA A 408 35.81 9.05 14.82
N GLN A 409 36.16 7.87 15.35
CA GLN A 409 37.49 7.60 15.92
C GLN A 409 38.41 6.92 14.89
N ALA A 410 39.47 7.62 14.47
CA ALA A 410 40.68 7.00 13.93
C ALA A 410 41.91 7.94 14.04
N ALA A 411 42.73 7.70 15.07
CA ALA A 411 44.18 7.93 15.16
C ALA A 411 44.84 9.20 14.55
N ALA A 412 45.29 10.10 15.44
CA ALA A 412 46.68 10.58 15.49
C ALA A 412 46.97 11.26 16.85
N MET A 413 48.12 10.99 17.48
CA MET A 413 48.56 11.67 18.72
C MET A 413 49.45 12.90 18.43
N PRO A 414 49.53 13.89 19.35
CA PRO A 414 49.97 15.25 19.04
C PRO A 414 51.46 15.52 19.31
N SER A 415 51.98 16.58 18.66
CA SER A 415 53.22 17.26 19.02
C SER A 415 52.95 18.65 19.60
N LEU A 416 53.69 19.02 20.66
CA LEU A 416 53.56 20.27 21.42
C LEU A 416 54.18 21.48 20.70
N PRO A 417 53.64 22.69 20.98
CA PRO A 417 54.47 23.86 21.28
C PRO A 417 54.06 24.56 22.62
N PRO A 418 54.87 25.50 23.15
CA PRO A 418 54.90 25.82 24.58
C PRO A 418 53.96 26.95 25.06
N ALA A 419 53.87 27.08 26.39
CA ALA A 419 52.90 27.91 27.12
C ALA A 419 53.34 29.36 27.40
N GLN A 420 52.37 30.23 27.71
CA GLN A 420 52.58 31.42 28.56
C GLN A 420 51.33 31.84 29.37
N THR A 421 51.37 31.50 30.67
CA THR A 421 50.93 32.28 31.86
C THR A 421 49.55 32.97 31.95
N TRP A 422 48.73 32.49 32.91
CA TRP A 422 47.70 33.25 33.65
C TRP A 422 48.27 33.95 34.91
N PRO A 423 47.50 34.88 35.51
CA PRO A 423 47.18 34.74 36.94
C PRO A 423 45.67 34.90 37.27
N GLY A 424 45.26 34.41 38.45
CA GLY A 424 43.87 34.24 38.89
C GLY A 424 43.30 35.32 39.86
N PRO A 425 42.41 34.99 40.83
CA PRO A 425 41.12 35.71 40.92
C PRO A 425 40.67 36.26 42.32
N ALA A 426 39.58 37.06 42.29
CA ALA A 426 38.65 37.44 43.40
C ALA A 426 39.18 38.42 44.50
N PRO A 427 38.36 39.04 45.41
CA PRO A 427 36.91 38.84 45.70
C PRO A 427 36.02 40.09 46.09
N ALA A 428 34.73 39.82 46.39
CA ALA A 428 33.83 40.40 47.45
C ALA A 428 33.15 41.82 47.45
N GLN A 429 31.80 41.78 47.55
CA GLN A 429 30.82 42.49 48.46
C GLN A 429 30.49 44.03 48.46
N ALA A 430 29.23 44.34 48.06
CA ALA A 430 28.14 45.10 48.77
C ALA A 430 28.30 46.61 49.21
N PRO A 431 27.22 47.31 49.67
CA PRO A 431 25.90 47.56 49.02
C PRO A 431 25.34 49.01 49.13
N THR A 432 24.33 49.34 48.31
CA THR A 432 23.19 50.31 48.50
C THR A 432 22.20 50.14 47.30
N GLY A 433 20.96 50.66 47.21
CA GLY A 433 20.10 51.48 48.10
C GLY A 433 18.59 51.40 47.68
N MET A 434 17.74 52.37 48.02
CA MET A 434 16.26 52.44 47.76
C MET A 434 15.79 53.89 47.44
N PRO A 435 14.55 54.22 46.94
CA PRO A 435 13.26 53.50 47.08
C PRO A 435 12.18 53.54 45.94
N GLY A 436 11.09 52.74 46.10
CA GLY A 436 9.74 52.94 45.50
C GLY A 436 9.22 51.82 44.56
N LEU A 437 8.52 50.76 45.03
CA LEU A 437 7.05 50.60 45.18
C LEU A 437 6.24 50.91 43.89
N VAL A 438 5.37 50.03 43.35
CA VAL A 438 4.21 49.27 43.93
C VAL A 438 4.07 47.85 43.26
N PRO A 439 3.35 46.84 43.82
CA PRO A 439 3.66 45.42 43.57
C PRO A 439 2.63 44.60 42.75
N ALA A 440 3.06 43.40 42.34
CA ALA A 440 2.20 42.26 42.02
C ALA A 440 2.14 41.26 43.21
N PRO A 441 1.04 40.52 43.44
CA PRO A 441 0.89 39.64 44.60
C PRO A 441 1.63 38.30 44.44
N ALA A 442 2.15 37.79 45.57
CA ALA A 442 2.86 36.51 45.71
C ALA A 442 1.93 35.39 46.27
N PRO A 443 2.29 34.10 46.15
CA PRO A 443 1.41 32.98 46.51
C PRO A 443 1.38 32.66 48.01
N ALA A 444 0.28 32.04 48.47
CA ALA A 444 0.11 31.57 49.85
C ALA A 444 0.48 30.08 50.03
N ALA A 445 0.83 29.73 51.27
CA ALA A 445 1.50 28.48 51.63
C ALA A 445 0.60 27.23 51.69
N ALA A 446 1.25 26.07 51.71
CA ALA A 446 0.62 24.76 51.87
C ALA A 446 0.04 24.54 53.28
N MET A 447 -1.10 23.86 53.36
CA MET A 447 -1.64 23.24 54.58
C MET A 447 -2.03 21.79 54.32
N MET A 448 -1.97 20.96 55.36
CA MET A 448 -2.19 19.50 55.29
C MET A 448 -3.66 19.12 55.01
N PRO A 449 -3.93 17.93 54.45
CA PRO A 449 -5.28 17.52 54.05
C PRO A 449 -6.16 17.16 55.26
N PRO A 450 -7.47 17.46 55.21
CA PRO A 450 -8.43 16.97 56.21
C PRO A 450 -8.77 15.49 56.00
N GLN A 451 -8.99 14.78 57.11
CA GLN A 451 -9.44 13.38 57.13
C GLN A 451 -10.84 13.26 56.51
N GLN A 452 -11.04 12.29 55.61
CA GLN A 452 -12.36 11.99 55.06
C GLN A 452 -13.18 11.14 56.04
N GLN A 453 -14.33 11.67 56.47
CA GLN A 453 -15.36 10.87 57.13
C GLN A 453 -16.07 9.94 56.11
N PRO A 454 -16.54 8.75 56.51
CA PRO A 454 -17.17 7.80 55.61
C PRO A 454 -18.50 8.34 55.06
N ARG A 455 -18.64 8.34 53.72
CA ARG A 455 -19.92 8.66 53.06
C ARG A 455 -20.94 7.54 53.31
N MET A 456 -22.15 7.93 53.72
CA MET A 456 -23.30 7.01 53.70
C MET A 456 -23.66 6.63 52.24
N PRO A 457 -24.18 5.41 52.01
CA PRO A 457 -24.55 4.97 50.66
C PRO A 457 -25.73 5.78 50.11
N ALA A 458 -25.66 6.13 48.82
CA ALA A 458 -26.77 6.76 48.11
C ALA A 458 -27.93 5.77 47.91
N PRO A 459 -29.20 6.22 47.92
CA PRO A 459 -30.35 5.36 47.67
C PRO A 459 -30.36 4.83 46.23
N ALA A 460 -30.82 3.60 46.06
CA ALA A 460 -30.91 2.95 44.75
C ALA A 460 -31.91 3.67 43.82
N PRO A 461 -31.67 3.69 42.50
CA PRO A 461 -32.62 4.24 41.54
C PRO A 461 -33.93 3.43 41.52
N PRO A 462 -35.10 4.08 41.34
CA PRO A 462 -36.38 3.37 41.30
C PRO A 462 -36.46 2.42 40.10
N GLN A 463 -36.97 1.21 40.35
CA GLN A 463 -37.23 0.21 39.31
C GLN A 463 -38.27 0.74 38.33
N GLN A 464 -37.93 0.78 37.04
CA GLN A 464 -38.91 1.06 35.99
C GLN A 464 -39.85 -0.13 35.84
N GLN A 465 -41.16 0.10 36.05
CA GLN A 465 -42.19 -0.88 35.73
C GLN A 465 -42.35 -1.03 34.21
N PRO A 466 -42.70 -2.22 33.68
CA PRO A 466 -42.88 -2.40 32.24
C PRO A 466 -44.12 -1.64 31.73
N MET A 467 -43.96 -0.86 30.67
CA MET A 467 -45.08 -0.28 29.92
C MET A 467 -45.79 -1.37 29.11
N PRO A 468 -47.14 -1.37 29.03
CA PRO A 468 -47.89 -2.39 28.30
C PRO A 468 -47.77 -2.24 26.78
N MET A 469 -47.69 -3.37 26.08
CA MET A 469 -47.68 -3.46 24.61
C MET A 469 -49.05 -3.06 24.02
N PRO A 470 -49.10 -2.28 22.92
CA PRO A 470 -50.34 -2.07 22.18
C PRO A 470 -50.78 -3.36 21.45
N ALA A 471 -52.09 -3.63 21.46
CA ALA A 471 -52.65 -4.88 20.97
C ALA A 471 -52.66 -4.99 19.43
N VAL A 472 -52.48 -6.22 18.95
CA VAL A 472 -52.62 -6.61 17.53
C VAL A 472 -54.11 -6.61 17.16
N ALA A 473 -54.53 -5.70 16.28
CA ALA A 473 -55.88 -5.72 15.72
C ALA A 473 -55.98 -6.78 14.59
N GLN A 474 -56.95 -7.67 14.71
CA GLN A 474 -57.20 -8.75 13.73
C GLN A 474 -57.98 -8.24 12.51
N MET A 475 -57.65 -8.76 11.33
CA MET A 475 -58.48 -8.60 10.12
C MET A 475 -59.69 -9.55 10.15
N PRO A 476 -60.88 -9.10 9.70
CA PRO A 476 -61.91 -9.95 9.12
C PRO A 476 -61.81 -9.97 7.59
N GLY A 477 -62.03 -11.13 6.97
CA GLY A 477 -62.41 -11.21 5.54
C GLY A 477 -63.89 -10.84 5.34
N VAL A 478 -64.56 -11.09 4.21
CA VAL A 478 -64.25 -11.89 3.01
C VAL A 478 -65.08 -11.29 1.83
N ALA A 479 -64.77 -11.73 0.59
CA ALA A 479 -65.72 -11.90 -0.53
C ALA A 479 -65.69 -10.91 -1.72
N GLN A 480 -66.09 -11.47 -2.86
CA GLN A 480 -65.99 -10.96 -4.24
C GLN A 480 -67.18 -10.05 -4.61
N MET A 481 -67.06 -9.31 -5.72
CA MET A 481 -68.09 -9.17 -6.79
C MET A 481 -67.44 -8.46 -8.03
N PRO A 482 -68.01 -8.58 -9.25
CA PRO A 482 -67.30 -8.35 -10.51
C PRO A 482 -67.43 -6.92 -11.09
N GLY A 483 -66.65 -6.64 -12.14
CA GLY A 483 -66.56 -5.31 -12.77
C GLY A 483 -67.51 -5.06 -13.95
N VAL A 484 -67.58 -3.79 -14.37
CA VAL A 484 -68.15 -3.30 -15.64
C VAL A 484 -67.26 -2.14 -16.14
N ALA A 485 -67.31 -1.82 -17.44
CA ALA A 485 -66.36 -0.93 -18.11
C ALA A 485 -66.96 0.39 -18.64
N GLN A 486 -66.05 1.27 -19.12
CA GLN A 486 -66.22 2.33 -20.13
C GLN A 486 -66.68 3.77 -19.75
N MET A 487 -66.24 4.68 -20.65
CA MET A 487 -66.70 6.05 -20.99
C MET A 487 -66.16 7.31 -20.26
N GLN A 488 -65.37 8.09 -21.02
CA GLN A 488 -65.38 9.58 -21.07
C GLN A 488 -66.48 10.05 -22.09
N PRO A 489 -66.69 11.35 -22.47
CA PRO A 489 -66.01 12.61 -22.09
C PRO A 489 -66.86 13.91 -21.90
N GLY A 490 -66.26 14.95 -21.29
CA GLY A 490 -66.50 16.40 -21.53
C GLY A 490 -67.74 17.09 -20.90
N PRO A 491 -67.92 18.43 -21.05
CA PRO A 491 -67.01 19.46 -21.60
C PRO A 491 -66.89 20.81 -20.79
N GLN A 492 -65.85 21.60 -21.13
CA GLN A 492 -65.73 23.07 -21.18
C GLN A 492 -66.28 24.02 -20.07
N MET A 493 -65.39 24.86 -19.52
CA MET A 493 -65.56 26.34 -19.43
C MET A 493 -64.21 27.09 -19.46
N GLN A 494 -64.24 28.31 -20.01
CA GLN A 494 -63.22 29.39 -20.05
C GLN A 494 -64.00 30.73 -19.98
N PRO A 495 -63.40 31.94 -19.87
CA PRO A 495 -61.98 32.31 -19.77
C PRO A 495 -61.63 33.29 -18.62
N ALA A 496 -60.33 33.54 -18.41
CA ALA A 496 -59.80 34.84 -18.01
C ALA A 496 -58.34 34.96 -18.52
N ALA A 497 -57.95 36.13 -19.02
CA ALA A 497 -56.65 36.34 -19.67
C ALA A 497 -55.75 37.29 -18.86
N GLN A 498 -54.43 37.04 -18.84
CA GLN A 498 -53.39 37.93 -19.42
C GLN A 498 -51.95 37.57 -18.98
N MET A 499 -51.00 38.04 -19.80
CA MET A 499 -49.53 38.10 -19.62
C MET A 499 -48.71 36.80 -19.79
N MET A 500 -47.96 36.75 -20.90
CA MET A 500 -46.82 35.85 -21.13
C MET A 500 -45.55 36.38 -20.44
N PRO A 501 -44.51 35.54 -20.28
CA PRO A 501 -43.33 35.79 -21.11
C PRO A 501 -42.78 34.54 -21.84
N GLN A 502 -41.87 34.83 -22.77
CA GLN A 502 -41.37 34.03 -23.90
C GLN A 502 -40.64 32.71 -23.54
N ALA A 503 -40.65 31.78 -24.49
CA ALA A 503 -39.85 30.54 -24.47
C ALA A 503 -38.55 30.67 -25.32
N PRO A 504 -37.46 29.96 -24.97
CA PRO A 504 -36.24 29.89 -25.78
C PRO A 504 -36.37 28.91 -26.97
N PRO A 505 -35.52 29.05 -28.02
CA PRO A 505 -35.72 28.34 -29.30
C PRO A 505 -35.18 26.90 -29.33
N MET A 506 -35.84 26.05 -30.12
CA MET A 506 -35.31 24.72 -30.47
C MET A 506 -34.18 24.83 -31.50
N SER A 507 -32.99 24.33 -31.17
CA SER A 507 -31.89 24.12 -32.14
C SER A 507 -31.06 22.85 -31.94
N ALA A 508 -31.00 22.27 -30.74
CA ALA A 508 -30.17 21.10 -30.44
C ALA A 508 -30.68 19.78 -31.08
N VAL A 509 -32.01 19.56 -31.11
CA VAL A 509 -32.59 18.27 -31.54
C VAL A 509 -32.43 18.03 -33.05
N ALA A 510 -32.48 19.09 -33.87
CA ALA A 510 -32.30 18.98 -35.31
C ALA A 510 -30.85 18.62 -35.70
N GLN A 511 -29.85 19.16 -34.99
CA GLN A 511 -28.44 18.90 -35.29
C GLN A 511 -28.04 17.45 -34.95
N MET A 512 -28.54 16.87 -33.85
CA MET A 512 -28.23 15.47 -33.50
C MET A 512 -28.83 14.48 -34.51
N ALA A 513 -30.04 14.74 -35.03
CA ALA A 513 -30.64 13.90 -36.06
C ALA A 513 -29.83 13.89 -37.37
N GLN A 514 -29.25 15.04 -37.74
CA GLN A 514 -28.48 15.18 -38.98
C GLN A 514 -27.07 14.56 -38.85
N MET A 515 -26.44 14.60 -37.67
CA MET A 515 -25.19 13.88 -37.41
C MET A 515 -25.39 12.35 -37.42
N ALA A 516 -26.50 11.85 -36.86
CA ALA A 516 -26.82 10.41 -36.84
C ALA A 516 -27.00 9.82 -38.27
N GLN A 517 -27.70 10.53 -39.15
CA GLN A 517 -27.86 10.12 -40.55
C GLN A 517 -26.52 10.15 -41.32
N THR A 518 -25.66 11.13 -41.04
CA THR A 518 -24.32 11.22 -41.66
C THR A 518 -23.42 10.04 -41.24
N ALA A 519 -23.47 9.62 -39.97
CA ALA A 519 -22.72 8.48 -39.47
C ALA A 519 -23.18 7.15 -40.09
N GLN A 520 -24.50 6.93 -40.25
CA GLN A 520 -25.01 5.73 -40.92
C GLN A 520 -24.62 5.66 -42.40
N ALA A 521 -24.59 6.80 -43.11
CA ALA A 521 -24.15 6.87 -44.50
C ALA A 521 -22.64 6.59 -44.69
N GLN A 522 -21.81 6.89 -43.68
CA GLN A 522 -20.39 6.54 -43.69
C GLN A 522 -20.14 5.06 -43.36
N ALA A 523 -20.89 4.48 -42.42
CA ALA A 523 -20.79 3.05 -42.08
C ALA A 523 -21.12 2.13 -43.28
N GLN A 524 -22.07 2.52 -44.14
CA GLN A 524 -22.43 1.75 -45.34
C GLN A 524 -21.42 1.84 -46.50
N ARG A 525 -20.44 2.77 -46.46
CA ARG A 525 -19.40 2.90 -47.50
C ARG A 525 -18.12 2.10 -47.24
N GLN A 526 -18.03 1.34 -46.14
CA GLN A 526 -16.83 0.57 -45.78
C GLN A 526 -16.97 -0.95 -45.91
N GLN A 527 -18.00 -1.45 -46.62
CA GLN A 527 -18.12 -2.88 -46.94
C GLN A 527 -17.71 -3.14 -48.40
N ALA A 528 -16.46 -3.60 -48.57
CA ALA A 528 -15.92 -4.18 -49.80
C ALA A 528 -15.22 -5.52 -49.45
N PRO A 529 -15.16 -6.48 -50.38
CA PRO A 529 -15.08 -7.90 -50.02
C PRO A 529 -13.68 -8.41 -49.62
N ILE A 530 -13.69 -9.48 -48.83
CA ILE A 530 -12.52 -10.24 -48.37
C ILE A 530 -11.85 -10.96 -49.56
N PRO A 531 -10.54 -10.79 -49.80
CA PRO A 531 -9.79 -11.61 -50.75
C PRO A 531 -9.39 -12.96 -50.14
N ALA A 532 -9.33 -14.00 -50.99
CA ALA A 532 -9.20 -15.40 -50.58
C ALA A 532 -7.83 -15.77 -49.98
N VAL A 533 -7.84 -16.83 -49.15
CA VAL A 533 -6.66 -17.47 -48.56
C VAL A 533 -5.77 -18.07 -49.65
N VAL A 534 -4.49 -17.66 -49.70
CA VAL A 534 -3.46 -18.31 -50.51
C VAL A 534 -2.64 -19.24 -49.61
N GLN A 535 -2.55 -20.52 -50.00
CA GLN A 535 -1.75 -21.53 -49.30
C GLN A 535 -0.25 -21.27 -49.48
N ALA A 536 0.53 -21.37 -48.40
CA ALA A 536 1.98 -21.35 -48.45
C ALA A 536 2.54 -22.76 -48.74
N PRO A 537 3.49 -22.93 -49.68
CA PRO A 537 4.11 -24.22 -49.96
C PRO A 537 5.22 -24.58 -48.95
N SER A 538 5.31 -25.87 -48.61
CA SER A 538 6.41 -26.42 -47.79
C SER A 538 7.77 -26.37 -48.50
N PRO A 539 8.87 -26.07 -47.78
CA PRO A 539 10.22 -26.21 -48.33
C PRO A 539 10.71 -27.66 -48.20
N ALA A 540 11.00 -28.30 -49.33
CA ALA A 540 11.69 -29.59 -49.38
C ALA A 540 13.00 -29.48 -50.17
N ALA A 541 14.07 -29.99 -49.55
CA ALA A 541 15.31 -30.48 -50.17
C ALA A 541 16.05 -29.61 -51.21
N GLN A 542 17.18 -29.03 -50.80
CA GLN A 542 18.43 -29.11 -51.56
C GLN A 542 19.64 -28.90 -50.64
N ALA A 543 20.30 -29.99 -50.25
CA ALA A 543 21.61 -29.97 -49.60
C ALA A 543 22.50 -31.01 -50.29
N GLN A 544 23.58 -30.56 -50.94
CA GLN A 544 24.52 -31.44 -51.63
C GLN A 544 25.51 -32.05 -50.62
N ALA A 545 25.81 -33.33 -50.80
CA ALA A 545 26.70 -34.08 -49.92
C ALA A 545 28.19 -33.79 -50.18
N ARG A 546 28.98 -33.74 -49.10
CA ARG A 546 30.38 -34.19 -49.09
C ARG A 546 30.66 -35.04 -47.85
N SER A 547 31.48 -36.06 -48.05
CA SER A 547 31.88 -37.14 -47.13
C SER A 547 33.00 -36.69 -46.16
N MET A 548 33.28 -37.28 -44.99
CA MET A 548 33.60 -38.69 -44.67
C MET A 548 33.66 -38.97 -43.14
N GLN A 549 33.34 -40.22 -42.77
CA GLN A 549 33.84 -41.06 -41.65
C GLN A 549 33.61 -40.70 -40.14
N PRO A 550 33.29 -41.70 -39.27
CA PRO A 550 33.10 -41.56 -37.82
C PRO A 550 34.16 -42.29 -36.94
N PRO A 551 34.21 -42.03 -35.62
CA PRO A 551 34.85 -42.89 -34.61
C PRO A 551 33.85 -43.85 -33.89
N PRO A 552 34.31 -44.84 -33.10
CA PRO A 552 33.64 -46.16 -33.00
C PRO A 552 32.73 -46.41 -31.77
N GLN A 553 31.97 -47.51 -31.85
CA GLN A 553 31.16 -48.12 -30.78
C GLN A 553 31.96 -49.14 -29.94
N ALA A 554 31.56 -49.35 -28.67
CA ALA A 554 31.42 -50.65 -27.98
C ALA A 554 31.17 -50.46 -26.46
N PRO A 555 30.63 -51.44 -25.71
CA PRO A 555 29.63 -52.47 -26.06
C PRO A 555 28.42 -52.45 -25.10
N ALA A 556 27.47 -53.39 -25.23
CA ALA A 556 26.29 -53.47 -24.35
C ALA A 556 25.83 -54.91 -24.04
N MET A 557 25.11 -55.06 -22.91
CA MET A 557 24.28 -56.22 -22.49
C MET A 557 25.05 -57.48 -22.00
N PRO A 558 24.41 -58.34 -21.16
CA PRO A 558 23.30 -59.21 -21.58
C PRO A 558 21.96 -58.95 -20.86
N ALA A 559 20.90 -59.63 -21.35
CA ALA A 559 19.49 -59.43 -20.98
C ALA A 559 18.83 -60.71 -20.43
N MET A 560 17.62 -60.60 -19.84
CA MET A 560 16.55 -61.61 -19.93
C MET A 560 15.16 -60.98 -19.65
N ALA A 561 14.09 -61.62 -20.16
CA ALA A 561 12.70 -61.13 -20.22
C ALA A 561 11.73 -62.16 -19.52
N PRO A 562 10.37 -62.14 -19.66
CA PRO A 562 9.44 -61.21 -20.31
C PRO A 562 8.17 -60.86 -19.48
N ALA A 563 7.15 -60.27 -20.13
CA ALA A 563 5.88 -59.76 -19.60
C ALA A 563 4.83 -60.85 -19.19
N PRO A 564 3.61 -60.45 -18.76
CA PRO A 564 2.53 -60.26 -19.74
C PRO A 564 1.64 -59.02 -19.53
N ALA A 565 0.83 -58.69 -20.54
CA ALA A 565 -0.14 -57.59 -20.53
C ALA A 565 -1.58 -58.09 -20.70
N ALA A 566 -2.52 -57.44 -20.01
CA ALA A 566 -3.97 -57.45 -20.23
C ALA A 566 -4.57 -56.27 -19.44
N GLY A 567 -5.65 -55.57 -19.84
CA GLY A 567 -6.43 -55.63 -21.07
C GLY A 567 -7.32 -54.37 -21.17
N LEU A 568 -7.91 -54.13 -22.34
CA LEU A 568 -8.74 -52.93 -22.61
C LEU A 568 -10.09 -52.98 -21.88
N GLY A 569 -10.55 -51.82 -21.37
CA GLY A 569 -11.90 -51.66 -20.83
C GLY A 569 -12.32 -50.19 -20.77
N GLN A 570 -13.15 -49.75 -21.73
CA GLN A 570 -13.86 -48.47 -21.65
C GLN A 570 -15.13 -48.62 -20.81
N THR A 571 -15.28 -47.88 -19.71
CA THR A 571 -16.60 -47.63 -19.10
C THR A 571 -16.61 -46.33 -18.28
N GLY A 572 -17.58 -45.47 -18.58
CA GLY A 572 -18.30 -44.63 -17.61
C GLY A 572 -17.53 -43.55 -16.83
N MET A 573 -17.80 -42.29 -17.15
CA MET A 573 -17.59 -41.15 -16.22
C MET A 573 -18.77 -41.04 -15.23
N PRO A 574 -18.54 -40.99 -13.92
CA PRO A 574 -19.43 -40.37 -12.95
C PRO A 574 -18.82 -39.05 -12.43
N GLY A 575 -19.67 -38.03 -12.24
CA GLY A 575 -19.22 -36.66 -11.95
C GLY A 575 -18.45 -36.49 -10.64
N LEU A 576 -17.35 -35.73 -10.69
CA LEU A 576 -16.61 -35.26 -9.53
C LEU A 576 -17.28 -34.02 -8.93
N ARG A 577 -17.83 -34.17 -7.72
CA ARG A 577 -18.24 -33.05 -6.87
C ARG A 577 -17.00 -32.32 -6.33
N ASN A 578 -17.08 -31.00 -6.20
CA ASN A 578 -16.09 -30.18 -5.50
C ASN A 578 -15.69 -30.79 -4.14
N ARG A 579 -14.39 -30.99 -3.96
CA ARG A 579 -13.75 -31.09 -2.64
C ARG A 579 -12.66 -30.03 -2.60
N GLY A 580 -12.79 -29.09 -1.67
CA GLY A 580 -11.81 -28.03 -1.45
C GLY A 580 -10.45 -28.58 -0.99
N LEU A 581 -9.41 -27.79 -1.18
CA LEU A 581 -8.03 -28.11 -0.78
C LEU A 581 -7.93 -28.32 0.73
N THR A 582 -7.08 -29.27 1.13
CA THR A 582 -6.81 -29.57 2.54
C THR A 582 -5.80 -28.59 3.15
N ALA A 583 -5.82 -28.44 4.47
CA ALA A 583 -4.90 -27.56 5.21
C ALA A 583 -3.40 -27.95 5.13
N ALA A 584 -3.05 -29.07 4.46
CA ALA A 584 -1.68 -29.42 4.09
C ALA A 584 -1.28 -28.83 2.73
N GLN A 585 -2.22 -28.80 1.77
CA GLN A 585 -2.02 -28.23 0.43
C GLN A 585 -1.93 -26.69 0.46
N VAL A 586 -2.59 -26.05 1.42
CA VAL A 586 -2.43 -24.61 1.73
C VAL A 586 -1.03 -24.28 2.30
N ARG A 587 -0.25 -25.29 2.73
CA ARG A 587 1.06 -25.11 3.40
C ARG A 587 2.25 -25.74 2.65
N GLY A 588 2.10 -26.01 1.36
CA GLY A 588 3.23 -26.24 0.44
C GLY A 588 4.14 -27.45 0.74
N ARG A 589 3.67 -28.49 1.44
CA ARG A 589 4.47 -29.71 1.72
C ARG A 589 4.26 -30.75 0.62
N THR A 590 5.36 -31.33 0.12
CA THR A 590 5.37 -32.18 -1.10
C THR A 590 5.73 -33.65 -0.86
N GLU A 591 5.43 -34.22 0.30
CA GLU A 591 5.53 -35.67 0.55
C GLU A 591 4.28 -36.21 1.28
N PRO A 592 3.80 -37.44 0.97
CA PRO A 592 2.62 -38.03 1.59
C PRO A 592 2.94 -38.76 2.91
N GLU A 593 2.21 -38.44 3.98
CA GLU A 593 2.23 -39.22 5.22
C GLU A 593 1.59 -40.61 5.05
N PRO A 594 2.08 -41.65 5.76
CA PRO A 594 1.49 -42.99 5.72
C PRO A 594 0.14 -43.06 6.46
N ALA A 595 -0.74 -43.96 6.02
CA ALA A 595 -2.10 -44.07 6.54
C ALA A 595 -2.17 -44.52 8.02
N PRO A 596 -3.07 -43.94 8.84
CA PRO A 596 -3.17 -44.28 10.26
C PRO A 596 -3.86 -45.63 10.49
N ALA A 597 -3.39 -46.37 11.51
CA ALA A 597 -4.03 -47.58 12.00
C ALA A 597 -5.34 -47.28 12.75
N PRO A 598 -6.34 -48.20 12.75
CA PRO A 598 -7.63 -47.95 13.38
C PRO A 598 -7.53 -48.05 14.93
N GLN A 599 -8.09 -47.06 15.62
CA GLN A 599 -8.28 -47.03 17.07
C GLN A 599 -9.75 -46.68 17.41
N PRO A 600 -10.27 -47.09 18.59
CA PRO A 600 -11.71 -47.27 18.78
C PRO A 600 -12.49 -46.02 19.22
N THR A 601 -13.81 -46.17 19.20
CA THR A 601 -14.82 -45.19 19.61
C THR A 601 -14.76 -44.80 21.10
N GLY A 602 -14.81 -43.50 21.41
CA GLY A 602 -15.23 -43.00 22.74
C GLY A 602 -14.64 -41.64 23.13
N TRP A 603 -15.50 -40.66 23.40
CA TRP A 603 -15.17 -39.45 24.18
C TRP A 603 -15.42 -39.71 25.68
N PRO A 604 -14.70 -39.01 26.58
CA PRO A 604 -15.39 -38.00 27.38
C PRO A 604 -14.62 -36.67 27.52
N ALA A 605 -15.25 -35.68 28.14
CA ALA A 605 -14.85 -34.26 28.09
C ALA A 605 -14.20 -33.71 29.38
N ALA A 606 -13.51 -32.58 29.19
CA ALA A 606 -13.26 -31.45 30.11
C ALA A 606 -13.12 -31.68 31.64
N GLY A 607 -11.96 -31.31 32.21
CA GLY A 607 -11.84 -31.10 33.66
C GLY A 607 -10.45 -30.69 34.18
N ALA A 608 -10.35 -29.44 34.65
CA ALA A 608 -9.50 -28.92 35.74
C ALA A 608 -7.93 -28.93 35.68
N MET A 609 -7.41 -27.74 36.05
CA MET A 609 -6.17 -27.41 36.78
C MET A 609 -5.33 -28.55 37.42
N TYR A 610 -3.99 -28.43 37.38
CA TYR A 610 -3.21 -27.74 38.44
C TYR A 610 -1.71 -27.59 38.12
N ASN A 611 -1.02 -26.76 38.92
CA ASN A 611 0.43 -26.60 39.02
C ASN A 611 1.19 -27.95 39.17
N GLN A 612 2.45 -28.01 38.71
CA GLN A 612 3.62 -27.88 39.61
C GLN A 612 4.98 -27.87 38.87
N VAL A 613 5.84 -26.96 39.34
CA VAL A 613 7.30 -27.03 39.56
C VAL A 613 8.11 -28.11 38.81
N GLY A 614 9.12 -27.66 38.07
CA GLY A 614 10.23 -28.42 37.52
C GLY A 614 11.29 -27.49 36.96
#